data_AF-A0A6G7ZKL0-F1
#
_entry.id   AF-A0A6G7ZKL0-F1
#
_cell.length_a   1.000
_cell.length_b   1.000
_cell.length_c   1.000
_cell.angle_alpha   90.00
_cell.angle_beta   90.00
_cell.angle_gamma   90.00
#
_symmetry.space_group_name_H-M   'P 1'
#
loop_
_entity.id
_entity.type
_entity.pdbx_description
1 polymer ?
#
loop_
_entity_poly.entity_id
_entity_poly.type
_entity_poly.pdbx_seq_one_letter_code
_entity_poly.pdbx_strand_id
1 'polypeptide(L)'
;MKLIKIAAASALLCSTMMSPANAAVTLISSTPSANPAELTTANLAAAQSQCDTAAATADADGSAANSDRYTAAVVQGAPSYVSGPAEIGSEADRTLTTAKSPAGTFSPGVKFISGNPYRNGGSVNMFGLQKATGGSYSNSQYDFTAQFKTTYAVAYTCTISKEVYNPPVYVPPVFHPRTGHWIVNPDFHGNEEAVTQNCTAFNTSLPTGPQNGHPTDQANCRYIEETAAYTTPGYTIPAYFGPKTEVAAGVPGGSFNQEQTDTLSAHESFGSGYSISETVTLGQVVVCISPSKSGAKLPGAWTKQNGYTGDLCNSAWYNGTSPYSPSNYAGTNIPNLNDSSHNWVTVPII
;
A
#
# COMPACT_ATOMS: atom_id res chain seq x y z
N MET A 1 5.87 -8.81 -50.55
CA MET A 1 5.28 -8.97 -49.21
C MET A 1 5.01 -7.57 -48.67
N LYS A 2 3.73 -7.16 -48.62
CA LYS A 2 3.29 -5.77 -48.36
C LYS A 2 3.37 -5.45 -46.87
N LEU A 3 4.14 -4.43 -46.51
CA LEU A 3 4.06 -3.77 -45.20
C LEU A 3 2.76 -2.97 -45.11
N ILE A 4 1.88 -3.38 -44.21
CA ILE A 4 0.70 -2.59 -43.82
C ILE A 4 1.14 -1.69 -42.65
N LYS A 5 1.31 -0.41 -42.94
CA LYS A 5 1.35 0.67 -41.94
C LYS A 5 -0.09 1.00 -41.56
N ILE A 6 -0.45 0.86 -40.29
CA ILE A 6 -1.64 1.50 -39.72
C ILE A 6 -1.14 2.55 -38.74
N ALA A 7 -1.10 3.79 -39.21
CA ALA A 7 -1.10 4.97 -38.36
C ALA A 7 -2.56 5.27 -38.02
N ALA A 8 -2.89 5.30 -36.74
CA ALA A 8 -4.13 5.89 -36.26
C ALA A 8 -3.76 7.00 -35.28
N ALA A 9 -3.59 8.19 -35.83
CA ALA A 9 -3.66 9.45 -35.08
C ALA A 9 -5.12 9.86 -35.04
N SER A 10 -5.70 9.94 -33.83
CA SER A 10 -6.98 10.61 -33.60
C SER A 10 -6.93 11.36 -32.28
N ALA A 11 -6.60 12.64 -32.42
CA ALA A 11 -7.08 13.81 -31.68
C ALA A 11 -7.32 13.65 -30.17
N LEU A 12 -6.32 14.15 -29.44
CA LEU A 12 -6.40 14.66 -28.09
C LEU A 12 -7.47 15.77 -27.99
N LEU A 13 -8.70 15.43 -27.63
CA LEU A 13 -9.67 16.39 -27.11
C LEU A 13 -9.32 16.67 -25.65
N CYS A 14 -8.36 17.59 -25.46
CA CYS A 14 -8.08 18.20 -24.17
C CYS A 14 -9.22 19.15 -23.83
N SER A 15 -10.33 18.59 -23.34
CA SER A 15 -11.38 19.33 -22.67
C SER A 15 -10.83 19.74 -21.30
N THR A 16 -10.23 20.93 -21.22
CA THR A 16 -9.94 21.58 -19.94
C THR A 16 -11.27 21.92 -19.26
N MET A 17 -11.85 20.94 -18.57
CA MET A 17 -12.76 21.24 -17.48
C MET A 17 -11.93 21.95 -16.41
N MET A 18 -12.06 23.27 -16.34
CA MET A 18 -11.68 24.01 -15.15
C MET A 18 -12.55 23.49 -14.01
N SER A 19 -12.04 22.50 -13.28
CA SER A 19 -12.59 22.14 -11.98
C SER A 19 -12.44 23.36 -11.04
N PRO A 20 -13.46 23.66 -10.22
CA PRO A 20 -13.36 24.71 -9.21
C PRO A 20 -12.15 24.42 -8.32
N ALA A 21 -11.45 25.48 -7.88
CA ALA A 21 -10.25 25.41 -7.05
C ALA A 21 -10.37 24.30 -5.99
N ASN A 22 -9.71 23.17 -6.25
CA ASN A 22 -9.76 22.01 -5.38
C ASN A 22 -9.13 22.40 -4.04
N ALA A 23 -9.81 22.06 -2.95
CA ALA A 23 -9.24 21.90 -1.61
C ALA A 23 -7.82 21.33 -1.73
N ALA A 24 -6.80 22.13 -1.41
CA ALA A 24 -5.41 21.73 -1.60
C ALA A 24 -4.96 20.95 -0.37
N VAL A 25 -5.27 19.65 -0.38
CA VAL A 25 -4.74 18.68 0.58
C VAL A 25 -3.26 18.49 0.30
N THR A 26 -2.44 18.76 1.32
CA THR A 26 -0.98 18.59 1.26
C THR A 26 -0.56 17.57 2.31
N LEU A 27 0.16 16.51 1.92
CA LEU A 27 0.69 15.54 2.88
C LEU A 27 1.71 16.19 3.81
N ILE A 28 1.55 15.95 5.11
CA ILE A 28 2.52 16.33 6.16
C ILE A 28 3.48 15.17 6.38
N SER A 29 2.94 13.94 6.41
CA SER A 29 3.73 12.72 6.53
C SER A 29 4.57 12.47 5.27
N SER A 30 5.75 11.89 5.44
CA SER A 30 6.52 11.34 4.32
C SER A 30 5.74 10.24 3.63
N THR A 31 5.93 10.07 2.32
CA THR A 31 5.45 8.89 1.60
C THR A 31 5.95 7.63 2.33
N PRO A 32 5.06 6.70 2.71
CA PRO A 32 5.45 5.48 3.41
C PRO A 32 6.40 4.65 2.54
N SER A 33 7.20 3.79 3.14
CA SER A 33 7.92 2.76 2.37
C SER A 33 6.99 1.59 2.09
N ALA A 34 7.24 0.87 1.00
CA ALA A 34 6.52 -0.37 0.70
C ALA A 34 6.65 -1.38 1.84
N ASN A 35 5.53 -1.90 2.34
CA ASN A 35 5.43 -2.91 3.39
C ASN A 35 5.32 -4.32 2.74
N PRO A 36 6.36 -5.16 2.79
CA PRO A 36 6.34 -6.48 2.17
C PRO A 36 5.21 -7.39 2.66
N ALA A 37 4.71 -7.23 3.88
CA ALA A 37 3.65 -8.09 4.43
C ALA A 37 2.29 -7.84 3.76
N GLU A 38 2.00 -6.59 3.39
CA GLU A 38 0.76 -6.20 2.70
C GLU A 38 0.77 -6.56 1.21
N LEU A 39 1.90 -7.04 0.70
CA LEU A 39 2.16 -7.24 -0.73
C LEU A 39 1.85 -8.66 -1.29
N THR A 40 1.11 -9.53 -0.60
CA THR A 40 1.44 -10.97 -0.75
C THR A 40 0.42 -11.97 -1.33
N THR A 41 -0.90 -11.76 -1.35
CA THR A 41 -1.79 -12.93 -1.64
C THR A 41 -2.43 -13.00 -3.03
N ALA A 42 -3.08 -11.96 -3.53
CA ALA A 42 -3.83 -12.07 -4.81
C ALA A 42 -2.92 -12.09 -6.04
N ASN A 43 -1.89 -11.26 -6.06
CA ASN A 43 -0.99 -11.11 -7.21
C ASN A 43 0.04 -12.24 -7.32
N LEU A 44 0.38 -12.91 -6.21
CA LEU A 44 1.37 -13.99 -6.20
C LEU A 44 0.85 -15.24 -6.93
N ALA A 45 -0.44 -15.54 -6.83
CA ALA A 45 -1.05 -16.65 -7.57
C ALA A 45 -1.03 -16.42 -9.09
N ALA A 46 -1.29 -15.18 -9.54
CA ALA A 46 -1.21 -14.81 -10.95
C ALA A 46 0.24 -14.88 -11.46
N ALA A 47 1.20 -14.37 -10.68
CA ALA A 47 2.62 -14.50 -10.99
C ALA A 47 3.06 -15.97 -11.06
N GLN A 48 2.57 -16.81 -10.14
CA GLN A 48 2.86 -18.24 -10.10
C GLN A 48 2.31 -18.94 -11.34
N SER A 49 1.08 -18.64 -11.75
CA SER A 49 0.49 -19.20 -12.97
C SER A 49 1.31 -18.88 -14.24
N GLN A 50 1.89 -17.67 -14.32
CA GLN A 50 2.77 -17.32 -15.43
C GLN A 50 4.10 -18.06 -15.36
N CYS A 51 4.70 -18.18 -14.17
CA CYS A 51 5.90 -18.97 -13.97
C CYS A 51 5.68 -20.45 -14.29
N ASP A 52 4.53 -21.02 -13.92
CA ASP A 52 4.14 -22.40 -14.26
C ASP A 52 3.99 -22.59 -15.77
N THR A 53 3.48 -21.59 -16.48
CA THR A 53 3.42 -21.59 -17.96
C THR A 53 4.82 -21.59 -18.58
N ALA A 54 5.77 -20.84 -17.99
CA ALA A 54 7.16 -20.85 -18.43
C ALA A 54 7.83 -22.21 -18.16
N ALA A 55 7.56 -22.85 -17.01
CA ALA A 55 8.01 -24.21 -16.74
C ALA A 55 7.39 -25.22 -17.71
N ALA A 56 6.10 -25.12 -18.02
CA ALA A 56 5.45 -25.99 -19.00
C ALA A 56 6.01 -25.80 -20.43
N THR A 57 6.49 -24.60 -20.76
CA THR A 57 7.18 -24.35 -22.04
C THR A 57 8.56 -24.99 -22.07
N ALA A 58 9.28 -24.99 -20.93
CA ALA A 58 10.55 -25.71 -20.78
C ALA A 58 10.35 -27.23 -20.83
N ASP A 59 9.16 -27.70 -20.47
CA ASP A 59 8.71 -29.08 -20.56
C ASP A 59 8.21 -29.44 -21.98
N ALA A 60 9.05 -29.21 -22.98
CA ALA A 60 8.71 -29.44 -24.39
C ALA A 60 8.32 -30.91 -24.70
N ASP A 61 8.67 -31.85 -23.81
CA ASP A 61 8.38 -33.29 -23.89
C ASP A 61 7.24 -33.74 -22.93
N GLY A 62 6.70 -32.83 -22.11
CA GLY A 62 5.96 -33.05 -20.85
C GLY A 62 4.55 -33.64 -20.88
N SER A 63 4.14 -34.25 -21.98
CA SER A 63 2.80 -34.86 -22.09
C SER A 63 2.77 -36.36 -21.79
N ALA A 64 3.94 -36.99 -21.58
CA ALA A 64 4.02 -38.40 -21.22
C ALA A 64 4.14 -38.58 -19.70
N ALA A 65 3.35 -39.50 -19.13
CA ALA A 65 3.32 -39.82 -17.69
C ALA A 65 4.67 -40.31 -17.10
N ASN A 66 5.69 -40.49 -17.94
CA ASN A 66 7.03 -41.00 -17.62
C ASN A 66 8.12 -40.06 -18.15
N SER A 67 7.91 -38.75 -18.04
CA SER A 67 8.85 -37.72 -18.48
C SER A 67 9.36 -36.89 -17.30
N ASP A 68 10.45 -36.15 -17.53
CA ASP A 68 10.99 -35.22 -16.55
C ASP A 68 9.94 -34.20 -16.13
N ARG A 69 9.95 -33.78 -14.86
CA ARG A 69 8.99 -32.81 -14.36
C ARG A 69 9.65 -31.44 -14.23
N TYR A 70 9.00 -30.42 -14.78
CA TYR A 70 9.39 -29.03 -14.61
C TYR A 70 8.41 -28.32 -13.67
N THR A 71 8.95 -27.52 -12.77
CA THR A 71 8.17 -26.68 -11.85
C THR A 71 8.78 -25.29 -11.80
N ALA A 72 7.99 -24.27 -11.49
CA ALA A 72 8.50 -22.94 -11.29
C ALA A 72 8.20 -22.40 -9.89
N ALA A 73 9.01 -21.45 -9.45
CA ALA A 73 8.76 -20.66 -8.25
C ALA A 73 8.91 -19.17 -8.59
N VAL A 74 7.99 -18.35 -8.08
CA VAL A 74 8.06 -16.89 -8.18
C VAL A 74 9.13 -16.38 -7.22
N VAL A 75 10.00 -15.51 -7.73
CA VAL A 75 10.93 -14.71 -6.92
C VAL A 75 10.53 -13.25 -7.09
N GLN A 76 9.99 -12.66 -6.03
CA GLN A 76 9.62 -11.25 -6.01
C GLN A 76 10.86 -10.37 -5.93
N GLY A 77 10.88 -9.31 -6.75
CA GLY A 77 11.84 -8.24 -6.70
C GLY A 77 11.47 -7.18 -5.66
N ALA A 78 12.33 -6.17 -5.53
CA ALA A 78 12.05 -5.03 -4.66
C ALA A 78 10.87 -4.20 -5.21
N PRO A 79 9.94 -3.76 -4.35
CA PRO A 79 8.86 -2.87 -4.76
C PRO A 79 9.41 -1.51 -5.19
N SER A 80 8.88 -0.96 -6.28
CA SER A 80 9.17 0.39 -6.75
C SER A 80 7.93 1.27 -6.69
N TYR A 81 8.07 2.50 -6.21
CA TYR A 81 6.96 3.45 -6.14
C TYR A 81 6.40 3.79 -7.53
N VAL A 82 5.08 3.80 -7.67
CA VAL A 82 4.37 4.13 -8.92
C VAL A 82 3.58 5.43 -8.78
N SER A 83 2.72 5.54 -7.76
CA SER A 83 1.83 6.68 -7.57
C SER A 83 1.30 6.81 -6.14
N GLY A 84 0.80 8.01 -5.79
CA GLY A 84 0.19 8.32 -4.50
C GLY A 84 1.09 9.19 -3.59
N PRO A 85 0.91 9.14 -2.27
CA PRO A 85 -0.29 8.69 -1.58
C PRO A 85 -1.50 9.55 -1.96
N ALA A 86 -2.62 8.93 -2.33
CA ALA A 86 -3.88 9.61 -2.63
C ALA A 86 -4.90 9.33 -1.53
N GLU A 87 -5.57 10.37 -1.02
CA GLU A 87 -6.59 10.21 0.02
C GLU A 87 -7.70 9.26 -0.48
N ILE A 88 -8.14 8.36 0.40
CA ILE A 88 -9.31 7.52 0.17
C ILE A 88 -10.42 7.88 1.15
N GLY A 89 -11.65 7.91 0.66
CA GLY A 89 -12.81 8.34 1.43
C GLY A 89 -13.16 9.80 1.21
N SER A 90 -13.90 10.36 2.16
CA SER A 90 -14.48 11.70 2.14
C SER A 90 -14.00 12.54 3.33
N GLU A 91 -14.28 13.86 3.33
CA GLU A 91 -13.96 14.73 4.48
C GLU A 91 -14.54 14.19 5.81
N ALA A 92 -15.66 13.48 5.77
CA ALA A 92 -16.29 12.89 6.95
C ALA A 92 -15.49 11.74 7.59
N ASP A 93 -14.60 11.11 6.83
CA ASP A 93 -13.76 10.00 7.28
C ASP A 93 -12.45 10.48 7.92
N ARG A 94 -12.16 11.79 7.81
CA ARG A 94 -10.97 12.42 8.39
C ARG A 94 -11.09 12.55 9.90
N THR A 95 -9.98 12.26 10.60
CA THR A 95 -9.85 12.60 12.01
C THR A 95 -9.08 13.90 12.14
N LEU A 96 -9.74 14.97 12.59
CA LEU A 96 -9.10 16.26 12.82
C LEU A 96 -8.06 16.13 13.94
N THR A 97 -6.83 16.54 13.67
CA THR A 97 -5.75 16.62 14.67
C THR A 97 -5.63 18.01 15.26
N THR A 98 -6.09 19.03 14.51
CA THR A 98 -6.23 20.41 14.98
C THR A 98 -7.67 20.88 14.81
N ALA A 99 -8.10 21.83 15.64
CA ALA A 99 -9.35 22.54 15.39
C ALA A 99 -9.29 23.28 14.04
N LYS A 100 -10.45 23.46 13.40
CA LYS A 100 -10.56 24.26 12.17
C LYS A 100 -10.14 25.71 12.46
N SER A 101 -9.15 26.18 11.72
CA SER A 101 -8.66 27.56 11.74
C SER A 101 -9.39 28.41 10.68
N PRO A 102 -9.63 29.71 10.95
CA PRO A 102 -10.24 30.62 9.99
C PRO A 102 -9.48 30.71 8.67
N ALA A 103 -10.19 30.62 7.54
CA ALA A 103 -9.65 30.93 6.22
C ALA A 103 -10.70 31.56 5.29
N GLY A 104 -10.22 32.26 4.26
CA GLY A 104 -11.08 32.97 3.31
C GLY A 104 -11.81 34.17 3.95
N THR A 105 -12.98 34.50 3.38
CA THR A 105 -13.80 35.65 3.80
C THR A 105 -14.66 35.31 5.02
N PHE A 106 -14.70 36.21 5.99
CA PHE A 106 -15.63 36.14 7.12
C PHE A 106 -16.97 36.82 6.81
N SER A 107 -18.06 36.09 6.99
CA SER A 107 -19.43 36.60 6.96
C SER A 107 -19.91 36.79 8.40
N PRO A 108 -19.99 38.04 8.89
CA PRO A 108 -20.38 38.31 10.27
C PRO A 108 -21.83 37.95 10.53
N GLY A 109 -22.10 37.38 11.71
CA GLY A 109 -23.45 37.12 12.21
C GLY A 109 -24.13 38.40 12.71
N VAL A 110 -24.47 38.44 14.00
CA VAL A 110 -25.12 39.63 14.59
C VAL A 110 -24.07 40.68 14.90
N LYS A 111 -24.07 41.78 14.14
CA LYS A 111 -23.18 42.93 14.37
C LYS A 111 -23.66 43.79 15.54
N PHE A 112 -22.75 44.36 16.30
CA PHE A 112 -23.02 45.34 17.34
C PHE A 112 -21.81 46.24 17.58
N ILE A 113 -21.98 47.31 18.37
CA ILE A 113 -20.89 48.22 18.73
C ILE A 113 -20.58 48.02 20.22
N SER A 114 -19.33 47.68 20.51
CA SER A 114 -18.82 47.46 21.87
C SER A 114 -18.13 48.72 22.37
N GLY A 115 -18.60 49.24 23.50
CA GLY A 115 -18.11 50.44 24.17
C GLY A 115 -19.24 51.26 24.80
N ASN A 116 -18.97 51.91 25.92
CA ASN A 116 -19.92 52.89 26.48
C ASN A 116 -19.78 54.20 25.69
N PRO A 117 -20.88 54.82 25.23
CA PRO A 117 -20.82 56.12 24.55
C PRO A 117 -20.15 57.16 25.46
N TYR A 118 -19.07 57.77 24.99
CA TYR A 118 -18.54 58.98 25.62
C TYR A 118 -19.35 60.16 25.11
N ARG A 119 -20.17 60.77 25.97
CA ARG A 119 -21.02 61.92 25.63
C ARG A 119 -20.29 63.20 26.01
N ASN A 120 -19.94 64.04 25.05
CA ASN A 120 -19.38 65.37 25.34
C ASN A 120 -19.99 66.44 24.42
N GLY A 121 -20.87 67.29 24.96
CA GLY A 121 -21.53 68.37 24.21
C GLY A 121 -22.61 67.91 23.22
N GLY A 122 -23.48 68.82 22.78
CA GLY A 122 -24.72 68.58 22.03
C GLY A 122 -24.60 68.02 20.59
N SER A 123 -23.48 67.39 20.24
CA SER A 123 -23.28 66.65 18.99
C SER A 123 -22.46 65.41 19.34
N VAL A 124 -23.06 64.22 19.22
CA VAL A 124 -22.48 63.00 19.79
C VAL A 124 -21.79 62.21 18.68
N ASN A 125 -20.48 62.04 18.81
CA ASN A 125 -19.72 61.03 18.09
C ASN A 125 -19.45 59.88 19.07
N MET A 126 -19.97 58.68 18.79
CA MET A 126 -19.60 57.49 19.56
C MET A 126 -18.46 56.78 18.86
N PHE A 127 -17.37 56.53 19.58
CA PHE A 127 -16.31 55.65 19.12
C PHE A 127 -16.54 54.27 19.71
N GLY A 128 -16.40 53.23 18.89
CA GLY A 128 -16.56 51.87 19.38
C GLY A 128 -15.89 50.85 18.49
N LEU A 129 -15.72 49.65 19.03
CA LEU A 129 -15.33 48.50 18.23
C LEU A 129 -16.59 47.90 17.63
N GLN A 130 -16.67 47.86 16.30
CA GLN A 130 -17.69 47.06 15.65
C GLN A 130 -17.31 45.59 15.84
N LYS A 131 -18.18 44.84 16.50
CA LYS A 131 -18.02 43.42 16.76
C LYS A 131 -19.16 42.65 16.12
N ALA A 132 -18.95 41.36 15.87
CA ALA A 132 -20.01 40.42 15.51
C ALA A 132 -20.02 39.27 16.51
N THR A 133 -21.20 38.92 17.02
CA THR A 133 -21.40 37.66 17.75
C THR A 133 -21.71 36.57 16.73
N GLY A 134 -20.82 35.59 16.68
CA GLY A 134 -20.84 34.52 15.69
C GLY A 134 -20.66 35.00 14.25
N GLY A 135 -20.79 34.06 13.32
CA GLY A 135 -20.62 34.27 11.90
C GLY A 135 -20.08 33.00 11.25
N SER A 136 -19.69 33.10 9.98
CA SER A 136 -19.11 31.97 9.25
C SER A 136 -17.90 32.39 8.43
N TYR A 137 -16.89 31.53 8.39
CA TYR A 137 -15.80 31.63 7.42
C TYR A 137 -16.15 30.81 6.19
N SER A 138 -15.89 31.38 5.01
CA SER A 138 -16.11 30.69 3.74
C SER A 138 -15.29 29.42 3.59
N ASN A 139 -14.08 29.38 4.18
CA ASN A 139 -13.18 28.23 4.15
C ASN A 139 -12.61 27.96 5.55
N SER A 140 -11.97 26.80 5.71
CA SER A 140 -11.18 26.48 6.89
C SER A 140 -9.83 25.89 6.53
N GLN A 141 -8.89 25.96 7.47
CA GLN A 141 -7.61 25.25 7.41
C GLN A 141 -7.48 24.33 8.61
N TYR A 142 -6.98 23.12 8.40
CA TYR A 142 -6.80 22.16 9.49
C TYR A 142 -5.86 21.02 9.10
N ASP A 143 -5.22 20.44 10.11
CA ASP A 143 -4.47 19.21 9.98
C ASP A 143 -5.36 18.02 10.36
N PHE A 144 -5.25 16.94 9.61
CA PHE A 144 -6.04 15.73 9.81
C PHE A 144 -5.23 14.47 9.57
N THR A 145 -5.70 13.36 10.12
CA THR A 145 -5.30 12.03 9.69
C THR A 145 -6.42 11.38 8.89
N ALA A 146 -6.05 10.70 7.80
CA ALA A 146 -6.96 9.92 6.97
C ALA A 146 -6.22 8.72 6.38
N GLN A 147 -6.96 7.84 5.72
CA GLN A 147 -6.34 6.77 4.95
C GLN A 147 -5.92 7.30 3.58
N PHE A 148 -4.70 6.93 3.18
CA PHE A 148 -4.14 7.23 1.87
C PHE A 148 -3.70 5.94 1.21
N LYS A 149 -3.92 5.86 -0.10
CA LYS A 149 -3.52 4.74 -0.93
C LYS A 149 -2.27 5.07 -1.71
N THR A 150 -1.26 4.22 -1.62
CA THR A 150 -0.02 4.30 -2.37
C THR A 150 0.10 3.06 -3.26
N THR A 151 0.48 3.24 -4.52
CA THR A 151 0.67 2.13 -5.46
C THR A 151 2.15 1.84 -5.65
N TYR A 152 2.53 0.58 -5.47
CA TYR A 152 3.85 0.04 -5.74
C TYR A 152 3.78 -0.98 -6.86
N ALA A 153 4.80 -1.02 -7.72
CA ALA A 153 5.00 -2.09 -8.66
C ALA A 153 5.98 -3.10 -8.06
N VAL A 154 5.60 -4.38 -8.08
CA VAL A 154 6.47 -5.49 -7.68
C VAL A 154 6.82 -6.26 -8.94
N ALA A 155 8.08 -6.13 -9.37
CA ALA A 155 8.62 -6.98 -10.42
C ALA A 155 8.80 -8.40 -9.89
N TYR A 156 8.69 -9.41 -10.76
CA TYR A 156 9.03 -10.77 -10.38
C TYR A 156 9.75 -11.50 -11.50
N THR A 157 10.53 -12.48 -11.08
CA THR A 157 11.20 -13.44 -11.95
C THR A 157 10.76 -14.84 -11.58
N CYS A 158 10.97 -15.78 -12.50
CA CYS A 158 10.67 -17.18 -12.27
C CYS A 158 11.98 -17.96 -12.14
N THR A 159 12.02 -18.88 -11.18
CA THR A 159 13.05 -19.91 -11.08
C THR A 159 12.44 -21.22 -11.54
N ILE A 160 12.99 -21.81 -12.60
CA ILE A 160 12.55 -23.08 -13.16
C ILE A 160 13.42 -24.19 -12.62
N SER A 161 12.80 -25.22 -12.08
CA SER A 161 13.47 -26.41 -11.59
C SER A 161 12.98 -27.68 -12.29
N LYS A 162 13.89 -28.63 -12.43
CA LYS A 162 13.69 -29.92 -13.08
C LYS A 162 13.88 -31.07 -12.08
N GLU A 163 12.98 -32.04 -12.12
CA GLU A 163 13.11 -33.34 -11.46
C GLU A 163 13.21 -34.41 -12.57
N VAL A 164 14.33 -35.12 -12.63
CA VAL A 164 14.56 -36.14 -13.66
C VAL A 164 13.74 -37.40 -13.36
N TYR A 165 13.00 -37.90 -14.34
CA TYR A 165 12.27 -39.17 -14.19
C TYR A 165 13.22 -40.36 -14.36
N ASN A 166 13.27 -41.25 -13.35
CA ASN A 166 14.02 -42.49 -13.41
C ASN A 166 13.04 -43.67 -13.56
N PRO A 167 13.07 -44.41 -14.70
CA PRO A 167 12.18 -45.53 -14.92
C PRO A 167 12.51 -46.70 -13.97
N PRO A 168 11.58 -47.66 -13.78
CA PRO A 168 11.85 -48.83 -12.97
C PRO A 168 13.02 -49.64 -13.52
N VAL A 169 13.93 -50.06 -12.64
CA VAL A 169 15.08 -50.90 -13.02
C VAL A 169 14.91 -52.28 -12.42
N TYR A 170 14.92 -53.30 -13.28
CA TYR A 170 14.92 -54.70 -12.85
C TYR A 170 16.35 -55.16 -12.56
N VAL A 171 16.58 -55.62 -11.33
CA VAL A 171 17.82 -56.28 -10.93
C VAL A 171 17.60 -57.78 -11.03
N PRO A 172 18.26 -58.49 -11.96
CA PRO A 172 18.05 -59.92 -12.14
C PRO A 172 18.53 -60.72 -10.92
N PRO A 173 17.98 -61.91 -10.67
CA PRO A 173 18.44 -62.80 -9.62
C PRO A 173 19.91 -63.15 -9.81
N VAL A 174 20.67 -63.21 -8.71
CA VAL A 174 22.07 -63.66 -8.74
C VAL A 174 22.14 -65.06 -8.16
N PHE A 175 22.63 -66.00 -8.95
CA PHE A 175 22.90 -67.35 -8.50
C PHE A 175 24.21 -67.39 -7.72
N HIS A 176 24.15 -67.77 -6.45
CA HIS A 176 25.31 -68.06 -5.63
C HIS A 176 25.51 -69.57 -5.60
N PRO A 177 26.61 -70.09 -6.19
CA PRO A 177 26.87 -71.51 -6.20
C PRO A 177 27.20 -72.05 -4.80
N ARG A 178 27.04 -73.37 -4.66
CA ARG A 178 27.45 -74.12 -3.46
C ARG A 178 28.96 -74.00 -3.25
N THR A 179 29.42 -73.94 -2.00
CA THR A 179 30.84 -74.04 -1.62
C THR A 179 31.07 -75.15 -0.59
N GLY A 180 32.30 -75.65 -0.54
CA GLY A 180 32.72 -76.70 0.39
C GLY A 180 34.04 -77.33 -0.03
N HIS A 181 34.45 -78.36 0.71
CA HIS A 181 35.75 -79.01 0.53
C HIS A 181 35.67 -80.50 0.84
N TRP A 182 36.58 -81.29 0.28
CA TRP A 182 36.75 -82.71 0.56
C TRP A 182 37.69 -82.91 1.75
N ILE A 183 37.30 -83.76 2.69
CA ILE A 183 38.13 -84.27 3.78
C ILE A 183 38.33 -85.77 3.64
N VAL A 184 39.32 -86.33 4.34
CA VAL A 184 39.47 -87.79 4.45
C VAL A 184 38.22 -88.38 5.10
N ASN A 185 37.63 -89.41 4.49
CA ASN A 185 36.48 -90.10 5.04
C ASN A 185 36.89 -90.76 6.38
N PRO A 186 36.23 -90.45 7.50
CA PRO A 186 36.59 -91.01 8.81
C PRO A 186 36.44 -92.53 8.91
N ASP A 187 35.63 -93.14 8.04
CA ASP A 187 35.43 -94.60 7.99
C ASP A 187 36.47 -95.32 7.10
N PHE A 188 37.46 -94.58 6.59
CA PHE A 188 38.54 -95.15 5.78
C PHE A 188 39.54 -95.93 6.65
N HIS A 189 39.82 -97.17 6.26
CA HIS A 189 40.85 -98.02 6.89
C HIS A 189 41.99 -98.28 5.91
N GLY A 190 43.07 -97.47 5.97
CA GLY A 190 44.25 -97.61 5.12
C GLY A 190 45.29 -96.50 5.36
N ASN A 191 46.21 -96.30 4.40
CA ASN A 191 47.27 -95.28 4.53
C ASN A 191 46.70 -93.85 4.40
N GLU A 192 46.60 -93.16 5.53
CA GLU A 192 45.99 -91.84 5.70
C GLU A 192 46.74 -90.72 4.95
N GLU A 193 48.06 -90.84 4.81
CA GLU A 193 48.89 -89.80 4.19
C GLU A 193 48.63 -89.69 2.68
N ALA A 194 48.50 -90.83 2.00
CA ALA A 194 48.18 -90.89 0.57
C ALA A 194 46.76 -90.39 0.26
N VAL A 195 45.79 -90.67 1.15
CA VAL A 195 44.41 -90.20 0.98
C VAL A 195 44.28 -88.70 1.26
N THR A 196 45.01 -88.18 2.25
CA THR A 196 45.04 -86.74 2.56
C THR A 196 45.55 -85.91 1.38
N GLN A 197 46.60 -86.39 0.70
CA GLN A 197 47.10 -85.74 -0.53
C GLN A 197 46.06 -85.77 -1.66
N ASN A 198 45.33 -86.89 -1.81
CA ASN A 198 44.26 -86.99 -2.81
C ASN A 198 43.07 -86.06 -2.52
N CYS A 199 42.60 -85.95 -1.27
CA CYS A 199 41.52 -85.03 -0.91
C CYS A 199 41.93 -83.56 -1.08
N THR A 200 43.20 -83.25 -0.79
CA THR A 200 43.78 -81.93 -1.04
C THR A 200 43.87 -81.62 -2.53
N ALA A 201 44.27 -82.61 -3.35
CA ALA A 201 44.27 -82.48 -4.80
C ALA A 201 42.86 -82.17 -5.34
N PHE A 202 41.81 -82.85 -4.84
CA PHE A 202 40.43 -82.53 -5.17
C PHE A 202 40.09 -81.06 -4.84
N ASN A 203 40.42 -80.59 -3.63
CA ASN A 203 40.23 -79.20 -3.22
C ASN A 203 40.96 -78.17 -4.08
N THR A 204 42.16 -78.51 -4.56
CA THR A 204 42.95 -77.63 -5.45
C THR A 204 42.54 -77.70 -6.93
N SER A 205 41.94 -78.81 -7.35
CA SER A 205 41.46 -79.05 -8.73
C SER A 205 40.07 -78.46 -8.98
N LEU A 206 39.39 -78.01 -7.92
CA LEU A 206 38.17 -77.25 -8.05
C LEU A 206 38.47 -75.98 -8.84
N PRO A 207 37.75 -75.71 -9.94
CA PRO A 207 37.71 -74.35 -10.43
C PRO A 207 37.24 -73.49 -9.24
N THR A 208 37.92 -72.37 -8.99
CA THR A 208 37.57 -71.37 -7.97
C THR A 208 36.24 -70.67 -8.29
N GLY A 209 35.27 -71.40 -8.81
CA GLY A 209 34.03 -70.92 -9.40
C GLY A 209 32.87 -71.91 -9.25
N PRO A 210 31.68 -71.55 -9.76
CA PRO A 210 30.42 -72.23 -9.48
C PRO A 210 30.41 -73.74 -9.77
N GLN A 211 30.05 -74.57 -8.77
CA GLN A 211 29.68 -75.96 -9.01
C GLN A 211 28.18 -76.07 -9.32
N ASN A 212 27.84 -76.44 -10.56
CA ASN A 212 26.45 -76.55 -11.04
C ASN A 212 25.78 -77.90 -10.72
N GLY A 213 26.37 -78.73 -9.87
CA GLY A 213 25.84 -80.03 -9.45
C GLY A 213 26.12 -80.27 -7.96
N HIS A 214 25.48 -81.28 -7.36
CA HIS A 214 25.82 -81.69 -6.00
C HIS A 214 27.14 -82.46 -6.05
N PRO A 215 28.26 -81.92 -5.55
CA PRO A 215 29.47 -82.72 -5.40
C PRO A 215 29.14 -83.94 -4.53
N THR A 216 29.61 -85.10 -4.98
CA THR A 216 29.46 -86.37 -4.26
C THR A 216 30.79 -86.74 -3.64
N ASP A 217 30.73 -87.61 -2.64
CA ASP A 217 31.93 -88.27 -2.11
C ASP A 217 32.71 -88.93 -3.25
N GLN A 218 34.03 -88.79 -3.21
CA GLN A 218 34.95 -89.23 -4.25
C GLN A 218 35.99 -90.14 -3.62
N ALA A 219 35.97 -91.42 -3.98
CA ALA A 219 36.86 -92.44 -3.40
C ALA A 219 36.82 -92.44 -1.85
N ASN A 220 37.96 -92.18 -1.20
CA ASN A 220 38.11 -92.11 0.26
C ASN A 220 37.97 -90.68 0.81
N CYS A 221 37.44 -89.75 0.01
CA CYS A 221 37.24 -88.36 0.39
C CYS A 221 35.75 -88.04 0.49
N ARG A 222 35.34 -87.52 1.65
CA ARG A 222 33.97 -87.06 1.91
C ARG A 222 33.86 -85.56 1.63
N TYR A 223 32.84 -85.13 0.89
CA TYR A 223 32.58 -83.70 0.70
C TYR A 223 31.86 -83.10 1.91
N ILE A 224 32.42 -82.04 2.47
CA ILE A 224 31.81 -81.22 3.50
C ILE A 224 31.31 -79.94 2.84
N GLU A 225 30.00 -79.77 2.86
CA GLU A 225 29.36 -78.55 2.40
C GLU A 225 29.49 -77.45 3.44
N GLU A 226 29.97 -76.30 3.01
CA GLU A 226 30.05 -75.10 3.84
C GLU A 226 28.86 -74.17 3.62
N THR A 227 28.46 -74.00 2.35
CA THR A 227 27.28 -73.21 2.00
C THR A 227 26.47 -73.88 0.90
N ALA A 228 25.15 -73.91 1.08
CA ALA A 228 24.22 -74.38 0.05
C ALA A 228 24.15 -73.40 -1.12
N ALA A 229 23.89 -73.91 -2.31
CA ALA A 229 23.54 -73.04 -3.44
C ALA A 229 22.23 -72.30 -3.13
N TYR A 230 22.20 -71.00 -3.38
CA TYR A 230 21.00 -70.20 -3.25
C TYR A 230 20.96 -69.12 -4.33
N THR A 231 19.76 -68.68 -4.68
CA THR A 231 19.56 -67.58 -5.60
C THR A 231 19.03 -66.41 -4.80
N THR A 232 19.72 -65.27 -4.85
CA THR A 232 19.11 -64.03 -4.35
C THR A 232 17.96 -63.67 -5.29
N PRO A 233 16.73 -63.47 -4.78
CA PRO A 233 15.61 -63.13 -5.63
C PRO A 233 15.90 -61.80 -6.32
N GLY A 234 15.59 -61.72 -7.62
CA GLY A 234 15.60 -60.45 -8.32
C GLY A 234 14.59 -59.49 -7.70
N TYR A 235 14.87 -58.20 -7.79
CA TYR A 235 13.98 -57.16 -7.28
C TYR A 235 13.89 -56.00 -8.26
N THR A 236 12.81 -55.22 -8.16
CA THR A 236 12.60 -54.04 -8.99
C THR A 236 12.78 -52.80 -8.14
N ILE A 237 13.65 -51.90 -8.58
CA ILE A 237 13.69 -50.54 -8.07
C ILE A 237 12.52 -49.79 -8.71
N PRO A 238 11.54 -49.28 -7.93
CA PRO A 238 10.38 -48.59 -8.50
C PRO A 238 10.79 -47.29 -9.20
N ALA A 239 9.92 -46.78 -10.08
CA ALA A 239 10.13 -45.46 -10.68
C ALA A 239 10.18 -44.38 -9.60
N TYR A 240 11.03 -43.37 -9.81
CA TYR A 240 11.14 -42.24 -8.89
C TYR A 240 11.59 -40.98 -9.61
N PHE A 241 11.28 -39.83 -9.02
CA PHE A 241 11.82 -38.55 -9.46
C PHE A 241 13.11 -38.25 -8.69
N GLY A 242 14.14 -37.85 -9.42
CA GLY A 242 15.40 -37.39 -8.84
C GLY A 242 15.21 -36.09 -8.04
N PRO A 243 16.28 -35.60 -7.39
CA PRO A 243 16.22 -34.34 -6.67
C PRO A 243 15.88 -33.18 -7.60
N LYS A 244 15.13 -32.21 -7.08
CA LYS A 244 14.83 -30.96 -7.78
C LYS A 244 16.12 -30.17 -8.00
N THR A 245 16.41 -29.85 -9.27
CA THR A 245 17.58 -29.08 -9.68
C THR A 245 17.15 -27.82 -10.40
N GLU A 246 17.75 -26.67 -10.09
CA GLU A 246 17.49 -25.43 -10.81
C GLU A 246 18.10 -25.52 -12.22
N VAL A 247 17.30 -25.24 -13.25
CA VAL A 247 17.72 -25.27 -14.65
C VAL A 247 17.68 -23.90 -15.32
N ALA A 248 16.92 -22.96 -14.76
CA ALA A 248 16.95 -21.56 -15.17
C ALA A 248 16.55 -20.66 -13.99
N ALA A 249 17.34 -19.60 -13.77
CA ALA A 249 17.02 -18.54 -12.82
C ALA A 249 16.83 -17.21 -13.55
N GLY A 250 16.04 -16.32 -12.94
CA GLY A 250 15.84 -14.97 -13.47
C GLY A 250 15.01 -14.93 -14.76
N VAL A 251 14.19 -15.95 -15.03
CA VAL A 251 13.31 -15.94 -16.21
C VAL A 251 12.33 -14.77 -16.05
N PRO A 252 12.21 -13.85 -17.03
CA PRO A 252 11.35 -12.68 -16.91
C PRO A 252 9.88 -13.08 -16.72
N GLY A 253 9.30 -12.67 -15.59
CA GLY A 253 7.89 -12.91 -15.29
C GLY A 253 7.02 -11.69 -15.58
N GLY A 254 7.46 -10.51 -15.15
CA GLY A 254 6.77 -9.23 -15.38
C GLY A 254 6.73 -8.36 -14.13
N SER A 255 5.68 -7.56 -14.00
CA SER A 255 5.41 -6.76 -12.81
C SER A 255 3.91 -6.63 -12.58
N PHE A 256 3.49 -6.58 -11.32
CA PHE A 256 2.12 -6.25 -10.95
C PHE A 256 2.10 -5.04 -10.01
N ASN A 257 1.02 -4.25 -10.13
CA ASN A 257 0.77 -3.15 -9.21
C ASN A 257 0.06 -3.66 -7.97
N GLN A 258 0.41 -3.08 -6.83
CA GLN A 258 -0.21 -3.37 -5.57
C GLN A 258 -0.41 -2.10 -4.77
N GLU A 259 -1.54 -2.05 -4.11
CA GLU A 259 -1.97 -0.91 -3.32
C GLU A 259 -1.65 -1.19 -1.85
N GLN A 260 -1.04 -0.21 -1.21
CA GLN A 260 -0.83 -0.14 0.24
C GLN A 260 -1.71 0.98 0.78
N THR A 261 -2.37 0.72 1.91
CA THR A 261 -3.23 1.72 2.56
C THR A 261 -2.62 2.09 3.89
N ASP A 262 -2.25 3.36 4.03
CA ASP A 262 -1.59 3.89 5.21
C ASP A 262 -2.44 5.00 5.85
N THR A 263 -2.46 5.06 7.18
CA THR A 263 -3.02 6.21 7.89
C THR A 263 -1.96 7.30 7.97
N LEU A 264 -2.12 8.37 7.18
CA LEU A 264 -1.15 9.47 7.08
C LEU A 264 -1.74 10.79 7.57
N SER A 265 -0.87 11.72 7.97
CA SER A 265 -1.24 13.09 8.32
C SER A 265 -1.13 14.00 7.10
N ALA A 266 -2.13 14.88 6.93
CA ALA A 266 -2.20 15.86 5.87
C ALA A 266 -2.79 17.19 6.37
N HIS A 267 -2.55 18.24 5.60
CA HIS A 267 -3.03 19.60 5.81
C HIS A 267 -4.06 19.94 4.74
N GLU A 268 -5.24 20.37 5.15
CA GLU A 268 -6.24 20.97 4.28
C GLU A 268 -6.09 22.50 4.34
N SER A 269 -5.75 23.12 3.20
CA SER A 269 -5.55 24.57 3.13
C SER A 269 -6.81 25.34 2.71
N PHE A 270 -7.80 24.65 2.15
CA PHE A 270 -9.05 25.22 1.61
C PHE A 270 -10.24 24.29 1.88
N GLY A 271 -10.40 23.91 3.14
CA GLY A 271 -11.47 23.04 3.61
C GLY A 271 -12.82 23.76 3.65
N SER A 272 -13.89 22.99 3.87
CA SER A 272 -15.25 23.51 3.96
C SER A 272 -15.39 24.64 4.99
N GLY A 273 -16.26 25.61 4.67
CA GLY A 273 -16.59 26.71 5.56
C GLY A 273 -17.19 26.22 6.89
N TYR A 274 -17.05 27.04 7.93
CA TYR A 274 -17.54 26.71 9.26
C TYR A 274 -18.05 27.93 10.00
N SER A 275 -18.99 27.70 10.92
CA SER A 275 -19.58 28.73 11.76
C SER A 275 -18.88 28.81 13.11
N ILE A 276 -18.74 30.02 13.62
CA ILE A 276 -18.26 30.30 14.97
C ILE A 276 -19.40 30.93 15.79
N SER A 277 -19.36 30.74 17.11
CA SER A 277 -20.26 31.40 18.06
C SER A 277 -19.58 32.54 18.83
N GLU A 278 -18.26 32.65 18.71
CA GLU A 278 -17.45 33.64 19.42
C GLU A 278 -17.67 35.07 18.90
N THR A 279 -17.24 36.06 19.70
CA THR A 279 -17.30 37.46 19.29
C THR A 279 -16.01 37.88 18.56
N VAL A 280 -16.14 38.31 17.31
CA VAL A 280 -15.02 38.80 16.49
C VAL A 280 -15.06 40.32 16.39
N THR A 281 -13.90 40.97 16.48
CA THR A 281 -13.78 42.42 16.21
C THR A 281 -13.61 42.65 14.71
N LEU A 282 -14.55 43.36 14.10
CA LEU A 282 -14.54 43.67 12.67
C LEU A 282 -13.72 44.92 12.34
N GLY A 283 -13.63 45.85 13.27
CA GLY A 283 -12.91 47.11 13.10
C GLY A 283 -13.34 48.18 14.08
N GLN A 284 -12.83 49.39 13.88
CA GLN A 284 -13.23 50.58 14.62
C GLN A 284 -14.28 51.36 13.84
N VAL A 285 -15.29 51.90 14.54
CA VAL A 285 -16.35 52.70 13.94
C VAL A 285 -16.59 53.98 14.72
N VAL A 286 -17.06 55.00 14.00
CA VAL A 286 -17.66 56.22 14.56
C VAL A 286 -19.16 56.20 14.26
N VAL A 287 -19.98 56.38 15.30
CA VAL A 287 -21.40 56.66 15.14
C VAL A 287 -21.59 58.17 15.25
N CYS A 288 -22.10 58.78 14.20
CA CYS A 288 -22.43 60.19 14.17
C CYS A 288 -23.93 60.35 14.51
N ILE A 289 -24.29 61.21 15.47
CA ILE A 289 -25.68 61.52 15.85
C ILE A 289 -26.03 62.99 15.57
N SER A 290 -27.13 63.21 14.84
CA SER A 290 -27.69 64.55 14.58
C SER A 290 -28.67 64.97 15.69
N PRO A 291 -28.61 66.23 16.18
CA PRO A 291 -29.42 66.72 17.29
C PRO A 291 -30.91 67.01 16.96
N SER A 292 -31.41 66.79 15.74
CA SER A 292 -32.83 67.03 15.41
C SER A 292 -33.35 66.15 14.27
N LYS A 293 -34.54 65.55 14.47
CA LYS A 293 -35.32 64.82 13.45
C LYS A 293 -36.35 65.71 12.72
N SER A 294 -36.75 66.84 13.30
CA SER A 294 -37.82 67.70 12.78
C SER A 294 -37.39 69.17 12.74
N GLY A 295 -37.10 69.67 11.54
CA GLY A 295 -36.86 71.09 11.29
C GLY A 295 -35.39 71.50 11.44
N ALA A 296 -34.95 72.31 10.45
CA ALA A 296 -33.61 72.88 10.25
C ALA A 296 -32.46 72.06 10.85
N LYS A 297 -31.74 71.33 10.00
CA LYS A 297 -30.45 70.69 10.30
C LYS A 297 -29.47 71.78 10.72
N LEU A 298 -29.51 72.19 11.98
CA LEU A 298 -28.66 73.25 12.47
C LEU A 298 -27.22 72.71 12.33
N PRO A 299 -26.36 73.39 11.55
CA PRO A 299 -24.94 73.13 11.58
C PRO A 299 -24.46 73.64 12.93
N GLY A 300 -24.70 72.87 14.00
CA GLY A 300 -23.96 73.04 15.23
C GLY A 300 -22.50 73.00 14.83
N ALA A 301 -21.76 74.08 15.10
CA ALA A 301 -20.36 74.17 14.73
C ALA A 301 -19.64 72.95 15.31
N TRP A 302 -19.28 72.02 14.43
CA TRP A 302 -18.55 70.82 14.80
C TRP A 302 -17.23 71.28 15.42
N THR A 303 -17.15 71.21 16.74
CA THR A 303 -15.92 71.54 17.44
C THR A 303 -15.03 70.31 17.37
N LYS A 304 -13.87 70.44 16.72
CA LYS A 304 -12.83 69.40 16.70
C LYS A 304 -12.54 68.98 18.14
N GLN A 305 -12.91 67.77 18.53
CA GLN A 305 -12.49 67.19 19.81
C GLN A 305 -11.41 66.13 19.56
N ASN A 306 -10.26 66.30 20.20
CA ASN A 306 -9.18 65.33 20.34
C ASN A 306 -8.61 64.74 19.04
N GLY A 307 -8.08 65.57 18.14
CA GLY A 307 -7.11 65.13 17.12
C GLY A 307 -7.62 64.20 16.01
N TYR A 308 -8.82 63.66 16.11
CA TYR A 308 -9.48 62.91 15.05
C TYR A 308 -10.29 63.87 14.19
N THR A 309 -9.76 64.18 13.00
CA THR A 309 -10.33 65.14 12.06
C THR A 309 -11.70 64.67 11.58
N GLY A 310 -12.74 65.34 12.08
CA GLY A 310 -14.12 65.20 11.65
C GLY A 310 -14.39 65.79 10.26
N ASP A 311 -13.83 65.19 9.22
CA ASP A 311 -14.33 65.36 7.84
C ASP A 311 -15.26 64.21 7.43
N LEU A 312 -15.29 63.13 8.23
CA LEU A 312 -16.10 61.94 7.96
C LEU A 312 -17.59 62.21 8.27
N CYS A 313 -17.94 62.66 9.49
CA CYS A 313 -19.34 62.96 9.85
C CYS A 313 -19.85 64.29 9.24
N ASN A 314 -19.97 64.39 7.91
CA ASN A 314 -20.51 65.57 7.24
C ASN A 314 -22.05 65.56 7.15
N SER A 315 -22.64 66.73 6.90
CA SER A 315 -24.09 66.91 6.81
C SER A 315 -24.76 66.15 5.65
N ALA A 316 -23.99 65.70 4.65
CA ALA A 316 -24.52 64.92 3.53
C ALA A 316 -24.88 63.48 3.95
N TRP A 317 -24.08 62.85 4.81
CA TRP A 317 -24.34 61.45 5.22
C TRP A 317 -25.66 61.29 6.00
N TYR A 318 -26.06 62.28 6.80
CA TYR A 318 -27.36 62.31 7.47
C TYR A 318 -28.55 62.57 6.54
N ASN A 319 -28.29 63.00 5.30
CA ASN A 319 -29.30 63.35 4.31
C ASN A 319 -29.55 62.24 3.29
N GLY A 320 -29.13 61.01 3.61
CA GLY A 320 -29.30 59.85 2.73
C GLY A 320 -28.27 59.76 1.60
N THR A 321 -27.22 60.58 1.61
CA THR A 321 -26.13 60.58 0.61
C THR A 321 -24.86 59.90 1.12
N SER A 322 -24.99 59.03 2.13
CA SER A 322 -23.89 58.15 2.52
C SER A 322 -23.46 57.30 1.32
N PRO A 323 -22.17 57.27 0.95
CA PRO A 323 -21.67 56.32 -0.06
C PRO A 323 -21.73 54.87 0.44
N TYR A 324 -22.00 54.66 1.73
CA TYR A 324 -22.20 53.36 2.36
C TYR A 324 -23.69 53.04 2.48
N SER A 325 -24.13 51.96 1.82
CA SER A 325 -25.52 51.51 1.84
C SER A 325 -26.00 51.18 3.27
N PRO A 326 -27.25 51.52 3.64
CA PRO A 326 -27.88 51.11 4.91
C PRO A 326 -27.80 49.61 5.17
N SER A 327 -27.75 48.78 4.12
CA SER A 327 -27.61 47.32 4.23
C SER A 327 -26.28 46.85 4.83
N ASN A 328 -25.23 47.69 4.84
CA ASN A 328 -23.93 47.31 5.40
C ASN A 328 -23.92 47.37 6.94
N TYR A 329 -24.87 48.11 7.54
CA TYR A 329 -24.97 48.37 8.98
C TYR A 329 -26.36 48.06 9.56
N ALA A 330 -27.32 47.64 8.72
CA ALA A 330 -28.59 47.12 9.17
C ALA A 330 -28.37 45.92 10.11
N GLY A 331 -28.76 46.08 11.38
CA GLY A 331 -28.63 45.04 12.40
C GLY A 331 -27.62 45.34 13.52
N THR A 332 -26.86 46.44 13.48
CA THR A 332 -26.15 46.89 14.69
C THR A 332 -27.16 47.34 15.73
N ASN A 333 -27.40 46.51 16.75
CA ASN A 333 -28.03 46.94 17.99
C ASN A 333 -27.14 48.04 18.60
N ILE A 334 -27.39 49.30 18.22
CA ILE A 334 -26.91 50.45 18.97
C ILE A 334 -27.82 50.51 20.20
N PRO A 335 -27.35 50.16 21.40
CA PRO A 335 -28.20 50.17 22.57
C PRO A 335 -28.65 51.61 22.79
N ASN A 336 -29.97 51.80 22.78
CA ASN A 336 -30.62 52.92 23.47
C ASN A 336 -30.42 54.34 22.89
N LEU A 337 -30.50 54.51 21.57
CA LEU A 337 -30.56 55.84 20.94
C LEU A 337 -31.73 56.04 19.98
N ASN A 338 -32.61 55.05 19.84
CA ASN A 338 -33.84 55.20 19.05
C ASN A 338 -34.95 55.88 19.89
N ASP A 339 -34.69 57.09 20.39
CA ASP A 339 -35.62 57.86 21.23
C ASP A 339 -36.64 58.66 20.40
N SER A 340 -36.85 58.30 19.13
CA SER A 340 -37.68 59.01 18.15
C SER A 340 -37.25 60.44 17.79
N SER A 341 -36.20 60.99 18.41
CA SER A 341 -35.81 62.42 18.27
C SER A 341 -34.49 62.68 17.52
N HIS A 342 -33.70 61.65 17.20
CA HIS A 342 -32.38 61.77 16.54
C HIS A 342 -32.25 60.91 15.26
N ASN A 343 -31.38 61.34 14.33
CA ASN A 343 -30.90 60.55 13.20
C ASN A 343 -29.46 60.06 13.47
N TRP A 344 -29.11 58.85 13.05
CA TRP A 344 -27.79 58.24 13.28
C TRP A 344 -27.20 57.61 12.02
N VAL A 345 -25.87 57.67 11.88
CA VAL A 345 -25.10 57.01 10.82
C VAL A 345 -23.86 56.35 11.43
N THR A 346 -23.56 55.11 11.04
CA THR A 346 -22.32 54.41 11.43
C THR A 346 -21.31 54.48 10.29
N VAL A 347 -20.07 54.84 10.61
CA VAL A 347 -18.99 55.08 9.66
C VAL A 347 -17.75 54.26 10.07
N PRO A 348 -17.11 53.52 9.16
CA PRO A 348 -15.86 52.84 9.46
C PRO A 348 -14.71 53.85 9.57
N ILE A 349 -13.80 53.62 10.52
CA ILE A 349 -12.52 54.33 10.59
C ILE A 349 -11.55 53.55 9.69
N ILE A 350 -11.11 54.17 8.60
CA ILE A 350 -10.08 53.63 7.69
C ILE A 350 -8.71 54.05 8.21
#